data_AF-A0A9P2ZQ40-F1
#
_entry.id   AF-A0A9P2ZQ40-F1
#
_cell.length_a   1.000
_cell.length_b   1.000
_cell.length_c   1.000
_cell.angle_alpha   90.00
_cell.angle_beta   90.00
_cell.angle_gamma   90.00
#
_symmetry.space_group_name_H-M   'P 1'
#
loop_
_entity.id
_entity.type
_entity.pdbx_description
1 polymer ?
#
loop_
_entity_poly.entity_id
_entity_poly.type
_entity_poly.pdbx_seq_one_letter_code
_entity_poly.pdbx_strand_id
1 'polypeptide(L)'
;MVNSTVILSEYQPAYESNPGFWFGGHFLGSFFDMFLCGFMLHQKLHWMAWSGDDRRFFKFIVHWSTFWAAAMTAYTIAWTFNIFVTNFGNYTSAVDLGWQTWCHLMDAAVILSVQAFYLDRAMRLYSNSILVPVLVLPFMFSSFGAVLAGKIVQGTIDNAANWTGTEQGISYCYYTWLGTTVLVDLLLTGFILFGLFRSRTGQTSTDKLVNRLIRVSVEAQLPGTIIAVAFIICQAVPGWLPMAQFFMLWHPKCYVVALLAVLNFRFALRKEMSTLIGSDNHKREDDDGIALRPRALSPNGSLRPPRSYREIIEEQERQQVEGTKQAEAYA
;
A
#
# COMPACT_ATOMS: atom_id res chain seq x y z
N MET A 1 17.73 24.03 23.34
CA MET A 1 18.25 24.46 22.03
C MET A 1 19.63 23.85 21.92
N VAL A 2 19.75 22.75 21.17
CA VAL A 2 21.02 22.09 20.89
C VAL A 2 21.98 23.13 20.33
N ASN A 3 23.23 23.12 20.76
CA ASN A 3 24.26 23.98 20.21
C ASN A 3 24.62 23.46 18.82
N SER A 4 23.78 23.78 17.84
CA SER A 4 23.90 23.37 16.44
C SER A 4 25.28 23.72 15.85
N THR A 5 26.00 24.66 16.47
CA THR A 5 27.27 25.25 16.02
C THR A 5 28.36 24.29 15.55
N VAL A 6 28.40 23.04 16.02
CA VAL A 6 29.48 22.08 15.69
C VAL A 6 29.18 21.25 14.44
N ILE A 7 27.94 20.79 14.28
CA ILE A 7 27.44 20.20 13.02
C ILE A 7 27.56 21.24 11.90
N LEU A 8 27.22 22.48 12.27
CA LEU A 8 27.16 23.60 11.36
C LEU A 8 28.54 24.02 10.87
N SER A 9 29.61 23.95 11.67
CA SER A 9 30.94 24.37 11.20
C SER A 9 31.55 23.45 10.13
N GLU A 10 31.18 22.17 10.11
CA GLU A 10 31.70 21.20 9.14
C GLU A 10 30.97 21.25 7.79
N TYR A 11 29.64 21.41 7.81
CA TYR A 11 28.83 21.40 6.58
C TYR A 11 28.59 22.79 5.98
N GLN A 12 28.66 23.87 6.76
CA GLN A 12 28.48 25.25 6.27
C GLN A 12 29.40 25.64 5.09
N PRO A 13 30.72 25.35 5.10
CA PRO A 13 31.58 25.65 3.94
C PRO A 13 31.15 24.87 2.68
N ALA A 14 30.55 23.69 2.83
CA ALA A 14 30.05 22.92 1.69
C ALA A 14 28.80 23.58 1.07
N TYR A 15 27.85 24.04 1.89
CA TYR A 15 26.68 24.79 1.42
C TYR A 15 27.04 26.13 0.79
N GLU A 16 28.05 26.82 1.33
CA GLU A 16 28.57 28.08 0.77
C GLU A 16 29.31 27.86 -0.56
N SER A 17 30.01 26.73 -0.72
CA SER A 17 30.77 26.43 -1.94
C SER A 17 29.89 26.15 -3.17
N ASN A 18 28.75 25.47 -2.99
CA ASN A 18 27.83 25.14 -4.08
C ASN A 18 26.37 25.06 -3.61
N PRO A 19 25.72 26.22 -3.35
CA PRO A 19 24.38 26.24 -2.78
C PRO A 19 23.35 25.52 -3.67
N GLY A 20 23.49 25.60 -5.00
CA GLY A 20 22.57 24.96 -5.93
C GLY A 20 22.50 23.44 -5.77
N PHE A 21 23.65 22.78 -5.55
CA PHE A 21 23.69 21.33 -5.34
C PHE A 21 23.11 20.92 -3.98
N TRP A 22 23.49 21.61 -2.91
CA TRP A 22 23.07 21.26 -1.54
C TRP A 22 21.61 21.58 -1.25
N PHE A 23 21.09 22.69 -1.77
CA PHE A 23 19.67 23.04 -1.64
C PHE A 23 18.79 22.37 -2.70
N GLY A 24 19.37 22.03 -3.86
CA GLY A 24 18.63 21.44 -4.98
C GLY A 24 17.93 20.14 -4.60
N GLY A 25 18.60 19.28 -3.83
CA GLY A 25 18.03 18.03 -3.35
C GLY A 25 16.78 18.23 -2.49
N HIS A 26 16.86 19.11 -1.49
CA HIS A 26 15.71 19.47 -0.65
C HIS A 26 14.57 20.08 -1.48
N PHE A 27 14.89 21.08 -2.31
CA PHE A 27 13.90 21.78 -3.12
C PHE A 27 13.15 20.82 -4.05
N LEU A 28 13.89 20.05 -4.85
CA LEU A 28 13.29 19.06 -5.75
C LEU A 28 12.48 18.02 -4.97
N GLY A 29 12.97 17.57 -3.81
CA GLY A 29 12.26 16.61 -2.97
C GLY A 29 10.91 17.15 -2.49
N SER A 30 10.85 18.42 -2.07
CA SER A 30 9.62 19.11 -1.70
C SER A 30 8.61 19.22 -2.85
N PHE A 31 9.07 19.45 -4.09
CA PHE A 31 8.19 19.47 -5.27
C PHE A 31 7.60 18.10 -5.57
N PHE A 32 8.43 17.06 -5.57
CA PHE A 32 7.97 15.68 -5.75
C PHE A 32 6.99 15.27 -4.65
N ASP A 33 7.28 15.67 -3.41
CA ASP A 33 6.42 15.42 -2.27
C ASP A 33 5.02 16.01 -2.46
N MET A 34 4.94 17.29 -2.83
CA MET A 34 3.68 17.99 -3.06
C MET A 34 2.91 17.42 -4.26
N PHE A 35 3.60 17.06 -5.34
CA PHE A 35 2.99 16.40 -6.49
C PHE A 35 2.37 15.05 -6.12
N LEU A 36 3.11 14.20 -5.42
CA LEU A 36 2.62 12.91 -4.95
C LEU A 36 1.50 13.06 -3.91
N CYS A 37 1.51 14.13 -3.12
CA CYS A 37 0.41 14.44 -2.20
C CYS A 37 -0.91 14.66 -2.96
N GLY A 38 -0.88 15.42 -4.06
CA GLY A 38 -2.05 15.61 -4.93
C GLY A 38 -2.56 14.29 -5.51
N PHE A 39 -1.67 13.45 -6.01
CA PHE A 39 -2.03 12.13 -6.55
C PHE A 39 -2.61 11.19 -5.48
N MET A 40 -2.00 11.14 -4.30
CA MET A 40 -2.47 10.38 -3.15
C MET A 40 -3.88 10.81 -2.74
N LEU A 41 -4.15 12.12 -2.65
CA LEU A 41 -5.47 12.63 -2.30
C LEU A 41 -6.52 12.28 -3.35
N HIS A 42 -6.18 12.38 -4.63
CA HIS A 42 -7.06 11.95 -5.73
C HIS A 42 -7.41 10.46 -5.62
N GLN A 43 -6.41 9.59 -5.44
CA GLN A 43 -6.65 8.15 -5.27
C GLN A 43 -7.45 7.81 -4.01
N LYS A 44 -7.24 8.56 -2.90
CA LYS A 44 -7.99 8.41 -1.67
C LYS A 44 -9.46 8.79 -1.86
N LEU A 45 -9.75 9.89 -2.55
CA LEU A 45 -11.13 10.29 -2.84
C LEU A 45 -11.86 9.24 -3.67
N HIS A 46 -11.20 8.70 -4.70
CA HIS A 46 -11.72 7.59 -5.48
C HIS A 46 -12.00 6.35 -4.60
N TRP A 47 -11.07 5.99 -3.72
CA TRP A 47 -11.25 4.86 -2.80
C TRP A 47 -12.42 5.09 -1.83
N MET A 48 -12.55 6.30 -1.26
CA MET A 48 -13.60 6.63 -0.28
C MET A 48 -15.00 6.46 -0.89
N ALA A 49 -15.20 6.81 -2.16
CA ALA A 49 -16.48 6.68 -2.85
C ALA A 49 -17.02 5.23 -2.89
N TRP A 50 -16.14 4.23 -2.85
CA TRP A 50 -16.50 2.81 -3.02
C TRP A 50 -16.11 1.92 -1.82
N SER A 51 -15.48 2.49 -0.80
CA SER A 51 -14.95 1.76 0.37
C SER A 51 -16.00 1.29 1.39
N GLY A 52 -17.30 1.46 1.12
CA GLY A 52 -18.38 1.20 2.09
C GLY A 52 -18.28 -0.16 2.78
N ASP A 53 -17.98 -1.21 2.00
CA ASP A 53 -17.93 -2.61 2.44
C ASP A 53 -16.55 -3.06 3.00
N ASP A 54 -15.55 -2.16 3.02
CA ASP A 54 -14.21 -2.54 3.50
C ASP A 54 -14.15 -2.70 5.03
N ARG A 55 -13.33 -3.68 5.47
CA ARG A 55 -13.04 -3.94 6.89
C ARG A 55 -12.53 -2.68 7.58
N ARG A 56 -13.06 -2.40 8.78
CA ARG A 56 -12.68 -1.23 9.60
C ARG A 56 -11.17 -1.06 9.79
N PHE A 57 -10.44 -2.16 9.90
CA PHE A 57 -8.97 -2.17 9.99
C PHE A 57 -8.28 -1.53 8.77
N PHE A 58 -8.72 -1.85 7.55
CA PHE A 58 -8.15 -1.24 6.33
C PHE A 58 -8.52 0.23 6.21
N LYS A 59 -9.75 0.59 6.59
CA LYS A 59 -10.16 2.00 6.64
C LYS A 59 -9.27 2.80 7.60
N PHE A 60 -9.03 2.25 8.80
CA PHE A 60 -8.12 2.87 9.77
C PHE A 60 -6.72 3.08 9.19
N ILE A 61 -6.11 2.04 8.60
CA ILE A 61 -4.77 2.15 8.00
C ILE A 61 -4.73 3.22 6.90
N VAL A 62 -5.72 3.25 5.99
CA VAL A 62 -5.75 4.23 4.90
C VAL A 62 -5.91 5.65 5.43
N HIS A 63 -6.81 5.88 6.39
CA HIS A 63 -6.97 7.20 6.99
C HIS A 63 -5.72 7.65 7.76
N TRP A 64 -5.13 6.76 8.56
CA TRP A 64 -3.93 7.04 9.34
C TRP A 64 -2.72 7.34 8.45
N SER A 65 -2.41 6.46 7.49
CA SER A 65 -1.28 6.62 6.57
C SER A 65 -1.42 7.89 5.73
N THR A 66 -2.61 8.18 5.21
CA THR A 66 -2.84 9.40 4.43
C THR A 66 -2.76 10.66 5.30
N PHE A 67 -3.24 10.60 6.55
CA PHE A 67 -3.13 11.73 7.48
C PHE A 67 -1.66 12.08 7.75
N TRP A 68 -0.84 11.10 8.11
CA TRP A 68 0.58 11.33 8.37
C TRP A 68 1.35 11.74 7.11
N ALA A 69 1.06 11.15 5.95
CA ALA A 69 1.67 11.56 4.68
C ALA A 69 1.31 13.00 4.27
N ALA A 70 0.08 13.44 4.53
CA ALA A 70 -0.35 14.82 4.32
C ALA A 70 0.29 15.78 5.35
N ALA A 71 0.35 15.38 6.63
CA ALA A 71 1.02 16.14 7.68
C ALA A 71 2.51 16.34 7.37
N MET A 72 3.18 15.32 6.83
CA MET A 72 4.57 15.42 6.35
C MET A 72 4.72 16.39 5.18
N THR A 73 3.72 16.52 4.30
CA THR A 73 3.73 17.53 3.22
C THR A 73 3.68 18.93 3.81
N ALA A 74 2.76 19.18 4.75
CA ALA A 74 2.66 20.47 5.43
C ALA A 74 3.96 20.80 6.20
N TYR A 75 4.55 19.80 6.84
CA TYR A 75 5.82 19.93 7.54
C TYR A 75 6.98 20.25 6.59
N THR A 76 7.05 19.58 5.43
CA THR A 76 8.05 19.82 4.38
C THR A 76 7.91 21.23 3.81
N ILE A 77 6.69 21.73 3.60
CA ILE A 77 6.43 23.11 3.18
C ILE A 77 6.95 24.09 4.24
N ALA A 78 6.65 23.85 5.53
CA ALA A 78 7.13 24.70 6.62
C ALA A 78 8.67 24.70 6.73
N TRP A 79 9.30 23.54 6.55
CA TRP A 79 10.76 23.41 6.55
C TRP A 79 11.39 24.13 5.35
N THR A 80 10.82 23.95 4.15
CA THR A 80 11.23 24.67 2.94
C THR A 80 11.11 26.20 3.14
N PHE A 81 10.00 26.66 3.73
CA PHE A 81 9.79 28.07 4.04
C PHE A 81 10.80 28.59 5.06
N ASN A 82 11.16 27.78 6.06
CA ASN A 82 12.17 28.15 7.05
C ASN A 82 13.55 28.33 6.40
N ILE A 83 13.95 27.41 5.52
CA ILE A 83 15.24 27.44 4.82
C ILE A 83 15.33 28.62 3.84
N PHE A 84 14.33 28.78 2.97
CA PHE A 84 14.41 29.71 1.83
C PHE A 84 13.84 31.11 2.10
N VAL A 85 13.00 31.27 3.13
CA VAL A 85 12.31 32.55 3.39
C VAL A 85 12.71 33.11 4.75
N THR A 86 12.44 32.37 5.84
CA THR A 86 12.62 32.90 7.20
C THR A 86 14.09 33.08 7.57
N ASN A 87 14.93 32.10 7.26
CA ASN A 87 16.36 32.09 7.57
C ASN A 87 17.20 32.20 6.30
N PHE A 88 16.72 32.96 5.31
CA PHE A 88 17.45 33.14 4.07
C PHE A 88 18.86 33.70 4.31
N GLY A 89 19.87 33.09 3.70
CA GLY A 89 21.29 33.43 3.91
C GLY A 89 21.92 32.77 5.13
N ASN A 90 21.14 32.07 5.97
CA ASN A 90 21.66 31.26 7.06
C ASN A 90 21.61 29.77 6.69
N TYR A 91 22.72 29.23 6.18
CA TYR A 91 22.85 27.84 5.71
C TYR A 91 22.62 26.79 6.82
N THR A 92 22.61 27.22 8.07
CA THR A 92 22.47 26.35 9.23
C THR A 92 21.08 25.74 9.38
N SER A 93 20.04 26.42 8.88
CA SER A 93 18.66 25.93 8.95
C SER A 93 18.38 24.72 8.06
N ALA A 94 19.24 24.46 7.06
CA ALA A 94 19.12 23.30 6.17
C ALA A 94 19.64 21.99 6.79
N VAL A 95 20.59 22.11 7.71
CA VAL A 95 21.28 20.98 8.38
C VAL A 95 20.73 20.76 9.80
N ASP A 96 19.66 21.47 10.17
CA ASP A 96 19.05 21.30 11.48
C ASP A 96 18.43 19.90 11.61
N LEU A 97 19.10 19.06 12.42
CA LEU A 97 18.69 17.70 12.76
C LEU A 97 17.30 17.64 13.39
N GLY A 98 16.84 18.72 14.03
CA GLY A 98 15.50 18.79 14.59
C GLY A 98 14.44 18.57 13.52
N TRP A 99 14.57 19.27 12.38
CA TRP A 99 13.64 19.12 11.26
C TRP A 99 13.73 17.74 10.60
N GLN A 100 14.95 17.26 10.37
CA GLN A 100 15.18 15.95 9.73
C GLN A 100 14.60 14.79 10.53
N THR A 101 14.87 14.74 11.85
CA THR A 101 14.41 13.64 12.71
C THR A 101 12.89 13.59 12.89
N TRP A 102 12.19 14.73 12.86
CA TRP A 102 10.74 14.74 12.85
C TRP A 102 10.16 14.21 11.53
N CYS A 103 10.76 14.56 10.38
CA CYS A 103 10.40 13.97 9.09
C CYS A 103 10.53 12.44 9.12
N HIS A 104 11.65 11.91 9.65
CA HIS A 104 11.86 10.46 9.72
C HIS A 104 10.80 9.75 10.58
N LEU A 105 10.38 10.37 11.69
CA LEU A 105 9.34 9.79 12.56
C LEU A 105 7.99 9.72 11.85
N MET A 106 7.63 10.77 11.09
CA MET A 106 6.42 10.77 10.26
C MET A 106 6.49 9.72 9.15
N ASP A 107 7.65 9.59 8.48
CA ASP A 107 7.90 8.58 7.45
C ASP A 107 7.70 7.15 8.01
N ALA A 108 8.36 6.85 9.13
CA ALA A 108 8.22 5.55 9.80
C ALA A 108 6.78 5.24 10.22
N ALA A 109 6.02 6.23 10.71
CA ALA A 109 4.61 6.05 11.07
C ALA A 109 3.73 5.68 9.86
N VAL A 110 4.00 6.27 8.70
CA VAL A 110 3.31 5.94 7.44
C VAL A 110 3.67 4.53 6.99
N ILE A 111 4.97 4.23 6.86
CA ILE A 111 5.46 2.95 6.33
C ILE A 111 5.03 1.78 7.22
N LEU A 112 5.14 1.90 8.55
CA LEU A 112 4.73 0.85 9.48
C LEU A 112 3.26 0.46 9.29
N SER A 113 2.41 1.46 9.03
CA SER A 113 0.97 1.26 8.80
C SER A 113 0.70 0.54 7.48
N VAL A 114 1.44 0.89 6.43
CA VAL A 114 1.36 0.23 5.13
C VAL A 114 1.89 -1.20 5.20
N GLN A 115 3.01 -1.44 5.89
CA GLN A 115 3.54 -2.78 6.12
C GLN A 115 2.58 -3.65 6.94
N ALA A 116 1.86 -3.08 7.91
CA ALA A 116 0.82 -3.80 8.65
C ALA A 116 -0.34 -4.27 7.74
N PHE A 117 -0.71 -3.48 6.72
CA PHE A 117 -1.68 -3.89 5.70
C PHE A 117 -1.19 -5.12 4.92
N TYR A 118 0.04 -5.06 4.42
CA TYR A 118 0.63 -6.17 3.66
C TYR A 118 0.86 -7.40 4.53
N LEU A 119 1.16 -7.24 5.82
CA LEU A 119 1.26 -8.33 6.78
C LEU A 119 -0.10 -9.03 7.00
N ASP A 120 -1.20 -8.29 7.20
CA ASP A 120 -2.55 -8.90 7.30
C ASP A 120 -2.90 -9.67 6.02
N ARG A 121 -2.54 -9.12 4.85
CA ARG A 121 -2.74 -9.81 3.56
C ARG A 121 -1.91 -11.09 3.46
N ALA A 122 -0.64 -11.05 3.85
CA ALA A 122 0.23 -12.22 3.84
C ALA A 122 -0.28 -13.30 4.82
N MET A 123 -0.69 -12.93 6.03
CA MET A 123 -1.22 -13.90 7.01
C MET A 123 -2.44 -14.66 6.49
N ARG A 124 -3.40 -13.99 5.86
CA ARG A 124 -4.61 -14.63 5.31
C ARG A 124 -4.30 -15.70 4.27
N LEU A 125 -3.27 -15.49 3.47
CA LEU A 125 -2.86 -16.36 2.39
C LEU A 125 -2.21 -17.67 2.88
N TYR A 126 -1.68 -17.63 4.10
CA TYR A 126 -1.14 -18.79 4.83
C TYR A 126 -2.09 -19.26 5.93
N SER A 127 -3.40 -19.04 5.76
CA SER A 127 -4.44 -19.48 6.69
C SER A 127 -4.23 -18.98 8.14
N ASN A 128 -3.72 -17.75 8.28
CA ASN A 128 -3.35 -17.13 9.55
C ASN A 128 -2.27 -17.88 10.35
N SER A 129 -1.36 -18.56 9.65
CA SER A 129 -0.18 -19.17 10.29
C SER A 129 0.68 -18.13 11.01
N ILE A 130 1.12 -18.47 12.22
CA ILE A 130 1.99 -17.62 13.06
C ILE A 130 3.41 -17.46 12.49
N LEU A 131 3.81 -18.26 11.50
CA LEU A 131 5.14 -18.20 10.90
C LEU A 131 5.42 -16.86 10.22
N VAL A 132 4.44 -16.30 9.50
CA VAL A 132 4.60 -15.02 8.79
C VAL A 132 4.86 -13.86 9.77
N PRO A 133 4.03 -13.61 10.81
CA PRO A 133 4.27 -12.52 11.74
C PRO A 133 5.55 -12.73 12.58
N VAL A 134 5.90 -13.97 12.96
CA VAL A 134 7.14 -14.24 13.69
C VAL A 134 8.38 -13.85 12.88
N LEU A 135 8.35 -14.04 11.57
CA LEU A 135 9.47 -13.70 10.70
C LEU A 135 9.52 -12.22 10.31
N VAL A 136 8.39 -11.50 10.29
CA VAL A 136 8.33 -10.12 9.78
C VAL A 136 8.28 -9.07 10.89
N LEU A 137 7.52 -9.32 11.97
CA LEU A 137 7.32 -8.33 13.04
C LEU A 137 8.63 -7.86 13.71
N PRO A 138 9.63 -8.71 14.00
CA PRO A 138 10.88 -8.25 14.60
C PRO A 138 11.57 -7.16 13.77
N PHE A 139 11.56 -7.30 12.44
CA PHE A 139 12.15 -6.32 11.53
C PHE A 139 11.30 -5.05 11.40
N MET A 140 9.97 -5.16 11.44
CA MET A 140 9.08 -3.99 11.48
C MET A 140 9.29 -3.14 12.74
N PHE A 141 9.38 -3.80 13.90
CA PHE A 141 9.64 -3.10 15.17
C PHE A 141 11.08 -2.59 15.25
N SER A 142 12.04 -3.30 14.66
CA SER A 142 13.43 -2.82 14.55
C SER A 142 13.52 -1.56 13.69
N SER A 143 12.80 -1.50 12.57
CA SER A 143 12.71 -0.33 11.70
C SER A 143 12.18 0.89 12.46
N PHE A 144 11.03 0.76 13.13
CA PHE A 144 10.44 1.85 13.91
C PHE A 144 11.30 2.24 15.13
N GLY A 145 11.85 1.23 15.82
CA GLY A 145 12.73 1.42 16.97
C GLY A 145 14.02 2.15 16.62
N ALA A 146 14.60 1.90 15.44
CA ALA A 146 15.79 2.59 14.96
C ALA A 146 15.52 4.10 14.73
N VAL A 147 14.37 4.46 14.18
CA VAL A 147 13.98 5.89 14.02
C VAL A 147 13.76 6.56 15.36
N LEU A 148 13.07 5.89 16.28
CA LEU A 148 12.84 6.41 17.62
C LEU A 148 14.16 6.58 18.38
N ALA A 149 15.07 5.61 18.29
CA ALA A 149 16.40 5.69 18.86
C ALA A 149 17.18 6.88 18.27
N GLY A 150 17.15 7.06 16.95
CA GLY A 150 17.76 8.22 16.29
C GLY A 150 17.21 9.56 16.82
N LYS A 151 15.91 9.66 17.06
CA LYS A 151 15.28 10.86 17.65
C LYS A 151 15.72 11.10 19.10
N ILE A 152 15.81 10.04 19.92
CA ILE A 152 16.24 10.15 21.31
C ILE A 152 17.71 10.57 21.36
N VAL A 153 18.57 9.93 20.57
CA VAL A 153 20.00 10.25 20.47
C VAL A 153 20.20 11.71 20.05
N GLN A 154 19.41 12.21 19.09
CA GLN A 154 19.39 13.63 18.70
C GLN A 154 19.05 14.57 19.86
N GLY A 155 18.17 14.15 20.77
CA GLY A 155 17.78 14.91 21.97
C GLY A 155 18.86 14.93 23.06
N THR A 156 19.80 13.98 23.05
CA THR A 156 20.90 13.89 24.04
C THR A 156 22.15 14.68 23.66
N ILE A 157 22.12 15.41 22.54
CA ILE A 157 23.23 16.24 22.08
C ILE A 157 23.28 17.52 22.92
N ASP A 158 23.93 17.44 24.07
CA ASP A 158 24.09 18.58 24.98
C ASP A 158 25.38 19.40 24.71
N ASN A 159 26.41 18.85 24.05
CA ASN A 159 27.69 19.55 23.78
C ASN A 159 28.46 19.07 22.54
N ALA A 160 29.23 20.00 21.95
CA ALA A 160 30.19 19.83 20.85
C ALA A 160 31.11 18.59 20.96
N ALA A 161 31.56 18.28 22.18
CA ALA A 161 32.59 17.27 22.44
C ALA A 161 32.11 15.81 22.18
N ASN A 162 30.80 15.56 22.16
CA ASN A 162 30.23 14.24 21.94
C ASN A 162 29.75 14.02 20.49
N TRP A 163 29.95 15.00 19.61
CA TRP A 163 29.38 15.01 18.26
C TRP A 163 29.84 13.83 17.40
N THR A 164 31.15 13.54 17.37
CA THR A 164 31.72 12.50 16.49
C THR A 164 31.21 11.09 16.80
N GLY A 165 31.04 10.75 18.08
CA GLY A 165 30.43 9.47 18.49
C GLY A 165 28.92 9.43 18.26
N THR A 166 28.26 10.59 18.34
CA THR A 166 26.79 10.69 18.21
C THR A 166 26.34 10.71 16.75
N GLU A 167 27.10 11.33 15.85
CA GLU A 167 26.86 11.30 14.39
C GLU A 167 26.94 9.88 13.83
N GLN A 168 27.93 9.10 14.30
CA GLN A 168 28.03 7.69 13.97
C GLN A 168 26.81 6.91 14.48
N GLY A 169 26.38 7.16 15.72
CA GLY A 169 25.18 6.56 16.30
C GLY A 169 23.90 6.85 15.50
N ILE A 170 23.69 8.09 15.07
CA ILE A 170 22.55 8.50 14.24
C ILE A 170 22.62 7.82 12.87
N SER A 171 23.79 7.77 12.25
CA SER A 171 24.00 7.10 10.97
C SER A 171 23.66 5.60 11.03
N TYR A 172 24.11 4.90 12.08
CA TYR A 172 23.75 3.49 12.29
C TYR A 172 22.24 3.28 12.48
N CYS A 173 21.57 4.21 13.15
CA CYS A 173 20.11 4.17 13.26
C CYS A 173 19.43 4.29 11.89
N TYR A 174 19.90 5.18 11.02
CA TYR A 174 19.36 5.32 9.66
C TYR A 174 19.61 4.09 8.79
N TYR A 175 20.80 3.51 8.80
CA TYR A 175 21.07 2.28 8.06
C TYR A 175 20.24 1.11 8.56
N THR A 176 20.07 0.99 9.88
CA THR A 176 19.22 -0.04 10.47
C THR A 176 17.76 0.16 10.07
N TRP A 177 17.26 1.40 10.14
CA TRP A 177 15.90 1.74 9.74
C TRP A 177 15.61 1.39 8.27
N LEU A 178 16.41 1.91 7.34
CA LEU A 178 16.17 1.70 5.92
C LEU A 178 16.45 0.25 5.50
N GLY A 179 17.51 -0.36 6.03
CA GLY A 179 17.87 -1.74 5.74
C GLY A 179 16.80 -2.73 6.19
N THR A 180 16.27 -2.57 7.41
CA THR A 180 15.16 -3.40 7.89
C THR A 180 13.86 -3.14 7.15
N THR A 181 13.62 -1.90 6.71
CA THR A 181 12.45 -1.56 5.87
C THR A 181 12.50 -2.28 4.52
N VAL A 182 13.64 -2.25 3.82
CA VAL A 182 13.85 -3.00 2.56
C VAL A 182 13.67 -4.50 2.79
N LEU A 183 14.23 -5.04 3.88
CA LEU A 183 14.10 -6.45 4.21
C LEU A 183 12.64 -6.85 4.45
N VAL A 184 11.88 -6.05 5.19
CA VAL A 184 10.44 -6.28 5.41
C VAL A 184 9.67 -6.27 4.10
N ASP A 185 9.95 -5.32 3.21
CA ASP A 185 9.27 -5.24 1.92
C ASP A 185 9.53 -6.47 1.05
N LEU A 186 10.79 -6.94 1.00
CA LEU A 186 11.15 -8.16 0.27
C LEU A 186 10.50 -9.40 0.86
N LEU A 187 10.48 -9.54 2.18
CA LEU A 187 9.83 -10.65 2.87
C LEU A 187 8.32 -10.66 2.59
N LEU A 188 7.63 -9.53 2.80
CA LEU A 188 6.19 -9.42 2.56
C LEU A 188 5.83 -9.66 1.09
N THR A 189 6.61 -9.09 0.16
CA THR A 189 6.44 -9.34 -1.27
C THR A 189 6.60 -10.83 -1.57
N GLY A 190 7.65 -11.47 -1.04
CA GLY A 190 7.91 -12.89 -1.21
C GLY A 190 6.78 -13.78 -0.68
N PHE A 191 6.29 -13.52 0.54
CA PHE A 191 5.16 -14.26 1.12
C PHE A 191 3.89 -14.08 0.28
N ILE A 192 3.55 -12.85 -0.13
CA ILE A 192 2.37 -12.59 -0.94
C ILE A 192 2.48 -13.30 -2.30
N LEU A 193 3.64 -13.23 -2.95
CA LEU A 193 3.87 -13.89 -4.24
C LEU A 193 3.76 -15.40 -4.15
N PHE A 194 4.48 -16.02 -3.22
CA PHE A 194 4.47 -17.47 -3.07
C PHE A 194 3.09 -17.99 -2.69
N GLY A 195 2.43 -17.32 -1.75
CA GLY A 195 1.10 -17.73 -1.32
C GLY A 195 0.05 -17.57 -2.43
N LEU A 196 0.14 -16.52 -3.28
CA LEU A 196 -0.76 -16.35 -4.43
C LEU A 196 -0.48 -17.42 -5.47
N PHE A 197 0.79 -17.72 -5.73
CA PHE A 197 1.17 -18.80 -6.64
C PHE A 197 0.62 -20.16 -6.18
N ARG A 198 0.65 -20.45 -4.88
CA ARG A 198 0.06 -21.66 -4.29
C ARG A 198 -1.46 -21.70 -4.39
N SER A 199 -2.13 -20.55 -4.43
CA SER A 199 -3.59 -20.46 -4.52
C SER A 199 -4.17 -20.77 -5.91
N ARG A 200 -3.31 -21.07 -6.90
CA ARG A 200 -3.75 -21.50 -8.23
C ARG A 200 -4.50 -22.83 -8.16
N THR A 201 -5.66 -22.87 -8.80
CA THR A 201 -6.54 -24.04 -8.80
C THR A 201 -6.52 -24.80 -10.13
N GLY A 202 -5.82 -24.29 -11.14
CA GLY A 202 -5.73 -24.88 -12.48
C GLY A 202 -6.89 -24.49 -13.41
N GLN A 203 -7.81 -23.63 -12.95
CA GLN A 203 -8.88 -23.07 -13.78
C GLN A 203 -8.41 -21.79 -14.47
N THR A 204 -8.51 -21.75 -15.80
CA THR A 204 -7.99 -20.64 -16.64
C THR A 204 -8.53 -19.25 -16.23
N SER A 205 -9.78 -19.16 -15.77
CA SER A 205 -10.36 -17.88 -15.31
C SER A 205 -9.78 -17.43 -13.96
N THR A 206 -9.71 -18.34 -12.99
CA THR A 206 -9.16 -18.09 -11.64
C THR A 206 -7.67 -17.78 -11.69
N ASP A 207 -6.91 -18.51 -12.50
CA ASP A 207 -5.46 -18.31 -12.62
C ASP A 207 -5.12 -16.97 -13.30
N LYS A 208 -5.95 -16.50 -14.25
CA LYS A 208 -5.83 -15.14 -14.81
C LYS A 208 -6.01 -14.06 -13.74
N LEU A 209 -7.00 -14.23 -12.86
CA LEU A 209 -7.22 -13.32 -11.74
C LEU A 209 -6.01 -13.32 -10.80
N VAL A 210 -5.55 -14.50 -10.36
CA VAL A 210 -4.36 -14.65 -9.51
C VAL A 210 -3.14 -13.95 -10.12
N ASN A 211 -2.89 -14.12 -11.41
CA ASN A 211 -1.78 -13.45 -12.11
C ASN A 211 -1.90 -11.92 -12.10
N ARG A 212 -3.12 -11.39 -12.24
CA ARG A 212 -3.35 -9.95 -12.18
C ARG A 212 -3.12 -9.41 -10.77
N LEU A 213 -3.53 -10.15 -9.73
CA LEU A 213 -3.24 -9.78 -8.33
C LEU A 213 -1.74 -9.86 -8.01
N ILE A 214 -1.03 -10.87 -8.52
CA ILE A 214 0.43 -10.99 -8.40
C ILE A 214 1.09 -9.74 -8.98
N ARG A 215 0.75 -9.38 -10.22
CA ARG A 215 1.33 -8.23 -10.92
C ARG A 215 1.11 -6.93 -10.13
N VAL A 216 -0.13 -6.65 -9.73
CA VAL A 216 -0.46 -5.42 -8.99
C VAL A 216 0.20 -5.39 -7.61
N SER A 217 0.37 -6.54 -6.95
CA SER A 217 1.13 -6.62 -5.70
C SER A 217 2.60 -6.23 -5.89
N VAL A 218 3.25 -6.73 -6.93
CA VAL A 218 4.65 -6.42 -7.24
C VAL A 218 4.81 -4.96 -7.66
N GLU A 219 3.96 -4.48 -8.56
CA GLU A 219 3.96 -3.09 -9.02
C GLU A 219 3.74 -2.10 -7.86
N ALA A 220 3.03 -2.50 -6.82
CA ALA A 220 2.82 -1.67 -5.63
C ALA A 220 4.04 -1.65 -4.70
N GLN A 221 4.74 -2.77 -4.51
CA GLN A 221 5.83 -2.85 -3.54
C GLN A 221 7.18 -2.39 -4.10
N LEU A 222 7.43 -2.62 -5.40
CA LEU A 222 8.71 -2.28 -6.05
C LEU A 222 9.11 -0.80 -5.93
N PRO A 223 8.24 0.19 -6.20
CA PRO A 223 8.65 1.59 -6.17
C PRO A 223 9.19 2.00 -4.80
N GLY A 224 8.48 1.68 -3.72
CA GLY A 224 8.90 1.99 -2.35
C GLY A 224 10.27 1.39 -2.02
N THR A 225 10.46 0.11 -2.32
CA THR A 225 11.73 -0.58 -2.07
C THR A 225 12.89 -0.02 -2.90
N ILE A 226 12.67 0.33 -4.18
CA ILE A 226 13.70 0.94 -5.03
C ILE A 226 14.13 2.29 -4.45
N ILE A 227 13.18 3.10 -3.99
CA ILE A 227 13.44 4.41 -3.38
C ILE A 227 14.20 4.25 -2.06
N ALA A 228 13.80 3.30 -1.23
CA ALA A 228 14.51 3.00 0.02
C ALA A 228 15.97 2.59 -0.24
N VAL A 229 16.21 1.76 -1.26
CA VAL A 229 17.58 1.38 -1.67
C VAL A 229 18.36 2.58 -2.22
N ALA A 230 17.74 3.41 -3.07
CA ALA A 230 18.36 4.62 -3.59
C ALA A 230 18.73 5.59 -2.45
N PHE A 231 17.86 5.71 -1.44
CA PHE A 231 18.10 6.52 -0.26
C PHE A 231 19.30 5.99 0.55
N ILE A 232 19.39 4.68 0.80
CA ILE A 232 20.56 4.07 1.47
C ILE A 232 21.85 4.35 0.71
N ILE A 233 21.84 4.20 -0.62
CA ILE A 233 23.03 4.42 -1.46
C ILE A 233 23.47 5.88 -1.37
N CYS A 234 22.55 6.83 -1.51
CA CYS A 234 22.86 8.25 -1.44
C CYS A 234 23.35 8.67 -0.04
N GLN A 235 22.90 8.00 1.02
CA GLN A 235 23.39 8.21 2.37
C GLN A 235 24.80 7.65 2.58
N ALA A 236 25.12 6.52 1.94
CA ALA A 236 26.41 5.85 2.09
C ALA A 236 27.55 6.48 1.29
N VAL A 237 27.25 7.17 0.19
CA VAL A 237 28.27 7.79 -0.68
C VAL A 237 28.61 9.20 -0.17
N PRO A 238 29.86 9.47 0.20
CA PRO A 238 30.29 10.81 0.61
C PRO A 238 30.02 11.85 -0.48
N GLY A 239 29.40 12.98 -0.10
CA GLY A 239 29.03 14.05 -1.02
C GLY A 239 27.67 13.89 -1.71
N TRP A 240 26.96 12.78 -1.51
CA TRP A 240 25.61 12.55 -2.08
C TRP A 240 24.47 12.81 -1.08
N LEU A 241 24.78 13.31 0.12
CA LEU A 241 23.83 13.69 1.16
C LEU A 241 22.64 14.55 0.66
N PRO A 242 22.81 15.56 -0.22
CA PRO A 242 21.67 16.30 -0.78
C PRO A 242 20.69 15.41 -1.56
N MET A 243 21.20 14.39 -2.25
CA MET A 243 20.36 13.44 -2.98
C MET A 243 19.67 12.45 -2.03
N ALA A 244 20.29 12.12 -0.90
CA ALA A 244 19.61 11.36 0.15
C ALA A 244 18.40 12.16 0.68
N GLN A 245 18.58 13.46 0.91
CA GLN A 245 17.50 14.36 1.34
C GLN A 245 16.39 14.48 0.27
N PHE A 246 16.75 14.44 -1.02
CA PHE A 246 15.77 14.38 -2.11
C PHE A 246 14.84 13.17 -1.98
N PHE A 247 15.38 11.95 -1.87
CA PHE A 247 14.58 10.73 -1.76
C PHE A 247 13.78 10.67 -0.46
N MET A 248 14.37 11.14 0.64
CA MET A 248 13.76 11.14 1.97
C MET A 248 12.41 11.84 2.02
N LEU A 249 12.27 13.00 1.34
CA LEU A 249 11.09 13.86 1.52
C LEU A 249 9.79 13.21 1.02
N TRP A 250 9.85 12.44 -0.08
CA TRP A 250 8.67 11.86 -0.71
C TRP A 250 8.56 10.34 -0.58
N HIS A 251 9.59 9.68 -0.03
CA HIS A 251 9.65 8.25 0.25
C HIS A 251 8.34 7.64 0.81
N PRO A 252 7.70 8.15 1.88
CA PRO A 252 6.49 7.54 2.45
C PRO A 252 5.29 7.60 1.51
N LYS A 253 5.23 8.61 0.64
CA LYS A 253 4.10 8.79 -0.28
C LYS A 253 4.02 7.67 -1.31
N CYS A 254 5.16 7.11 -1.71
CA CYS A 254 5.17 5.95 -2.60
C CYS A 254 4.47 4.74 -2.00
N TYR A 255 4.63 4.50 -0.70
CA TYR A 255 3.93 3.43 0.01
C TYR A 255 2.42 3.68 0.06
N VAL A 256 1.98 4.91 0.34
CA VAL A 256 0.54 5.22 0.41
C VAL A 256 -0.12 5.18 -0.96
N VAL A 257 0.52 5.75 -1.97
CA VAL A 257 0.04 5.72 -3.36
C VAL A 257 -0.05 4.27 -3.86
N ALA A 258 0.96 3.45 -3.59
CA ALA A 258 0.93 2.03 -3.91
C ALA A 258 -0.21 1.28 -3.21
N LEU A 259 -0.39 1.52 -1.90
CA LEU A 259 -1.48 0.94 -1.12
C LEU A 259 -2.86 1.30 -1.72
N LEU A 260 -3.07 2.58 -2.00
CA LEU A 260 -4.32 3.07 -2.58
C LEU A 260 -4.54 2.52 -4.00
N ALA A 261 -3.49 2.38 -4.80
CA ALA A 261 -3.57 1.74 -6.11
C ALA A 261 -4.03 0.28 -6.01
N VAL A 262 -3.49 -0.51 -5.08
CA VAL A 262 -3.91 -1.90 -4.83
C VAL A 262 -5.39 -1.97 -4.42
N LEU A 263 -5.83 -1.08 -3.54
CA LEU A 263 -7.21 -1.05 -3.06
C LEU A 263 -8.19 -0.64 -4.16
N ASN A 264 -7.87 0.42 -4.91
CA ASN A 264 -8.67 0.88 -6.04
C ASN A 264 -8.76 -0.18 -7.14
N PHE A 265 -7.66 -0.87 -7.41
CA PHE A 265 -7.61 -1.97 -8.37
C PHE A 265 -8.54 -3.14 -7.95
N ARG A 266 -8.58 -3.47 -6.66
CA ARG A 266 -9.49 -4.51 -6.13
C ARG A 266 -10.96 -4.15 -6.37
N PHE A 267 -11.33 -2.88 -6.23
CA PHE A 267 -12.70 -2.44 -6.51
C PHE A 267 -13.04 -2.52 -7.99
N ALA A 268 -12.13 -2.07 -8.86
CA ALA A 268 -12.31 -2.17 -10.30
C ALA A 268 -12.53 -3.64 -10.73
N LEU A 269 -11.75 -4.57 -10.16
CA LEU A 269 -11.92 -6.01 -10.38
C LEU A 269 -13.26 -6.56 -9.88
N ARG A 270 -13.67 -6.19 -8.67
CA ARG A 270 -14.96 -6.65 -8.10
C ARG A 270 -16.12 -6.18 -8.96
N LYS A 271 -16.07 -4.93 -9.44
CA LYS A 271 -17.07 -4.36 -10.35
C LYS A 271 -17.11 -5.12 -11.68
N GLU A 272 -15.95 -5.35 -12.31
CA GLU A 272 -15.82 -6.11 -13.55
C GLU A 272 -16.45 -7.52 -13.43
N MET A 273 -16.15 -8.24 -12.35
CA MET A 273 -16.74 -9.56 -12.08
C MET A 273 -18.25 -9.51 -11.85
N SER A 274 -18.77 -8.50 -11.14
CA SER A 274 -20.21 -8.36 -10.91
C SER A 274 -20.99 -8.09 -12.20
N THR A 275 -20.42 -7.32 -13.12
CA THR A 275 -21.02 -7.05 -14.43
C THR A 275 -21.05 -8.29 -15.32
N LEU A 276 -19.99 -9.10 -15.31
CA LEU A 276 -19.94 -10.35 -16.06
C LEU A 276 -21.01 -11.35 -15.59
N ILE A 277 -21.13 -11.53 -14.26
CA ILE A 277 -22.15 -12.43 -13.68
C ILE A 277 -23.56 -11.91 -13.98
N GLY A 278 -23.79 -10.59 -13.89
CA GLY A 278 -25.09 -9.99 -14.23
C GLY A 278 -25.45 -10.17 -15.70
N SER A 279 -24.47 -10.04 -16.62
CA SER A 279 -24.69 -10.26 -18.06
C SER A 279 -24.96 -11.72 -18.40
N ASP A 280 -24.31 -12.68 -17.71
CA ASP A 280 -24.56 -14.10 -17.92
C ASP A 280 -25.94 -14.53 -17.40
N ASN A 281 -26.39 -13.94 -16.28
CA ASN A 281 -27.75 -14.16 -15.77
C ASN A 281 -28.80 -13.59 -16.72
N HIS A 282 -28.58 -12.41 -17.30
CA HIS A 282 -29.54 -11.82 -18.25
C HIS A 282 -29.62 -12.62 -19.55
N LYS A 283 -28.48 -13.13 -20.05
CA LYS A 283 -28.46 -14.04 -21.21
C LYS A 283 -29.16 -15.38 -20.92
N ARG A 284 -29.04 -15.91 -19.71
CA ARG A 284 -29.76 -17.11 -19.29
C ARG A 284 -31.25 -16.87 -19.14
N GLU A 285 -31.66 -15.73 -18.59
CA GLU A 285 -33.08 -15.34 -18.53
C GLU A 285 -33.69 -15.12 -19.92
N ASP A 286 -32.93 -14.59 -20.88
CA ASP A 286 -33.37 -14.45 -22.27
C ASP A 286 -33.46 -15.81 -23.00
N ASP A 287 -32.52 -16.73 -22.76
CA ASP A 287 -32.57 -18.11 -23.30
C ASP A 287 -33.71 -18.94 -22.66
N ASP A 288 -33.92 -18.82 -21.34
CA ASP A 288 -35.04 -19.44 -20.63
C ASP A 288 -36.38 -18.77 -20.98
N GLY A 289 -36.36 -17.49 -21.38
CA GLY A 289 -37.50 -16.71 -21.86
C GLY A 289 -38.05 -17.17 -23.21
N ILE A 290 -37.30 -17.96 -23.98
CA ILE A 290 -37.76 -18.61 -25.22
C ILE A 290 -38.38 -20.00 -24.96
N ALA A 291 -38.14 -20.60 -23.78
CA ALA A 291 -38.67 -21.93 -23.43
C ALA A 291 -39.93 -21.93 -22.55
N LEU A 292 -40.36 -20.79 -22.00
CA LEU A 292 -41.56 -20.73 -21.15
C LEU A 292 -42.75 -20.11 -21.90
N ARG A 293 -43.45 -20.94 -22.68
CA ARG A 293 -44.85 -20.65 -23.05
C ARG A 293 -45.66 -20.35 -21.79
N PRO A 294 -46.49 -19.28 -21.75
CA PRO A 294 -47.33 -19.01 -20.60
C PRO A 294 -48.33 -20.15 -20.42
N ARG A 295 -48.26 -20.85 -19.28
CA ARG A 295 -49.31 -21.78 -18.87
C ARG A 295 -50.54 -20.95 -18.54
N ALA A 296 -51.62 -21.16 -19.30
CA ALA A 296 -52.89 -20.45 -19.12
C ALA A 296 -53.33 -20.44 -17.64
N LEU A 297 -53.71 -19.25 -17.15
CA LEU A 297 -54.28 -19.06 -15.82
C LEU A 297 -55.58 -19.87 -15.69
N SER A 298 -55.67 -20.66 -14.62
CA SER A 298 -56.96 -21.24 -14.17
C SER A 298 -57.81 -20.14 -13.50
N PRO A 299 -59.15 -20.14 -13.65
CA PRO A 299 -60.02 -19.01 -13.30
C PRO A 299 -60.08 -18.59 -11.82
N ASN A 300 -59.49 -19.35 -10.89
CA ASN A 300 -59.50 -19.05 -9.47
C ASN A 300 -58.09 -18.70 -9.01
N GLY A 301 -57.85 -17.40 -8.78
CA GLY A 301 -56.56 -16.78 -8.50
C GLY A 301 -55.94 -17.13 -7.15
N SER A 302 -55.48 -18.38 -6.98
CA SER A 302 -54.52 -18.74 -5.93
C SER A 302 -53.17 -19.13 -6.55
N LEU A 303 -52.09 -18.53 -6.04
CA LEU A 303 -50.73 -18.99 -6.33
C LEU A 303 -50.58 -20.42 -5.79
N ARG A 304 -50.30 -21.38 -6.68
CA ARG A 304 -49.82 -22.69 -6.25
C ARG A 304 -48.42 -22.54 -5.64
N PRO A 305 -48.09 -23.24 -4.55
CA PRO A 305 -46.74 -23.22 -4.00
C PRO A 305 -45.73 -23.75 -5.03
N PRO A 306 -44.47 -23.29 -4.99
CA PRO A 306 -43.44 -23.76 -5.90
C PRO A 306 -43.20 -25.25 -5.69
N ARG A 307 -43.31 -26.04 -6.77
CA ARG A 307 -43.00 -27.48 -6.74
C ARG A 307 -41.55 -27.70 -6.32
N SER A 308 -41.34 -28.69 -5.46
CA SER A 308 -40.00 -29.09 -5.05
C SER A 308 -39.22 -29.60 -6.26
N TYR A 309 -37.92 -29.29 -6.34
CA TYR A 309 -37.05 -29.73 -7.45
C TYR A 309 -37.10 -31.26 -7.67
N ARG A 310 -37.38 -32.03 -6.61
CA ARG A 310 -37.61 -33.48 -6.68
C ARG A 310 -38.86 -33.86 -7.45
N GLU A 311 -39.96 -33.13 -7.29
CA GLU A 311 -41.22 -33.41 -7.99
C GLU A 311 -41.10 -33.14 -9.49
N ILE A 312 -40.26 -32.18 -9.88
CA ILE A 312 -39.98 -31.85 -11.29
C ILE A 312 -39.20 -33.00 -11.95
N ILE A 313 -38.18 -33.52 -11.25
CA ILE A 313 -37.37 -34.64 -11.75
C ILE A 313 -38.23 -35.92 -11.87
N GLU A 314 -39.05 -36.24 -10.87
CA GLU A 314 -39.93 -37.42 -10.91
C GLU A 314 -41.02 -37.36 -11.99
N GLU A 315 -41.45 -36.15 -12.37
CA GLU A 315 -42.43 -35.95 -13.45
C GLU A 315 -41.76 -36.04 -14.82
N GLN A 316 -40.52 -35.55 -14.96
CA GLN A 316 -39.70 -35.72 -16.17
C GLN A 316 -39.34 -37.19 -16.41
N GLU A 317 -38.94 -37.92 -15.38
CA GLU A 317 -38.66 -39.35 -15.47
C GLU A 317 -39.91 -40.14 -15.87
N ARG A 318 -41.09 -39.80 -15.33
CA ARG A 318 -42.36 -40.42 -15.73
C ARG A 318 -42.72 -40.16 -17.19
N GLN A 319 -42.55 -38.93 -17.67
CA GLN A 319 -42.84 -38.57 -19.06
C GLN A 319 -41.86 -39.23 -20.03
N GLN A 320 -40.60 -39.40 -19.63
CA GLN A 320 -39.60 -40.09 -20.43
C GLN A 320 -39.89 -41.59 -20.54
N VAL A 321 -40.42 -42.21 -19.47
CA VAL A 321 -40.86 -43.61 -19.46
C VAL A 321 -42.17 -43.80 -20.25
N GLU A 322 -43.10 -42.84 -20.22
CA GLU A 322 -44.31 -42.89 -21.06
C GLU A 322 -44.00 -42.67 -22.55
N GLY A 323 -43.02 -41.81 -22.87
CA GLY A 323 -42.57 -41.56 -24.23
C GLY A 323 -41.88 -42.78 -24.85
N THR A 324 -41.06 -43.52 -24.09
CA THR A 324 -40.46 -44.79 -24.57
C THR A 324 -41.50 -45.88 -24.77
N LYS A 325 -42.49 -46.00 -23.87
CA LYS A 325 -43.61 -46.95 -24.06
C LYS A 325 -44.48 -46.63 -25.26
N GLN A 326 -44.68 -45.36 -25.58
CA GLN A 326 -45.38 -44.96 -26.80
C GLN A 326 -44.55 -45.24 -28.05
N ALA A 327 -43.24 -44.99 -28.03
CA ALA A 327 -42.34 -45.29 -29.15
C ALA A 327 -42.29 -46.79 -29.48
N GLU A 328 -42.34 -47.66 -28.46
CA GLU A 328 -42.42 -49.13 -28.64
C GLU A 328 -43.79 -49.60 -29.13
N ALA A 329 -44.87 -48.84 -28.92
CA ALA A 329 -46.21 -49.17 -29.41
C ALA A 329 -46.44 -48.79 -30.88
N TYR A 330 -45.54 -47.99 -31.47
CA TYR A 330 -45.59 -47.55 -32.88
C TYR A 330 -44.52 -48.21 -33.77
N ALA A 331 -43.73 -49.15 -33.24
CA ALA A 331 -42.75 -49.97 -33.98
C ALA A 331 -43.28 -51.40 -34.20
#